data_AF-R2Y7N2-F1
#
_entry.id   AF-R2Y7N2-F1
#
_cell.length_a   1.000
_cell.length_b   1.000
_cell.length_c   1.000
_cell.angle_alpha   90.00
_cell.angle_beta   90.00
_cell.angle_gamma   90.00
#
_symmetry.space_group_name_H-M   'P 1'
#
loop_
_entity.id
_entity.type
_entity.pdbx_description
1 polymer ?
#
loop_
_entity_poly.entity_id
_entity_poly.type
_entity_poly.pdbx_seq_one_letter_code
_entity_poly.pdbx_strand_id
1 'polypeptide(L)'
;MRSFIKKALFFLYLSNKCSYTMYEVMTMSMISPDSVELFYRTYDSLVKDSLPLALCLNQITAKMDAEDRDYFVIPAVKTGRKKDIYFQFERKNNELVFKGIHTRRTADGIA
;
A
#
# COMPACT_ATOMS: atom_id res chain seq x y z
N MET A 1 9.22 -17.07 6.64
CA MET A 1 8.55 -15.94 5.96
C MET A 1 8.39 -14.66 6.80
N ARG A 2 8.10 -14.73 8.11
CA ARG A 2 8.15 -13.58 9.07
C ARG A 2 9.51 -12.83 9.16
N SER A 3 10.54 -13.29 8.46
CA SER A 3 11.93 -12.82 8.57
C SER A 3 12.27 -11.68 7.61
N PHE A 4 11.63 -11.62 6.44
CA PHE A 4 11.98 -10.65 5.39
C PHE A 4 11.41 -9.25 5.69
N ILE A 5 10.17 -9.17 6.15
CA ILE A 5 9.52 -7.91 6.56
C ILE A 5 10.21 -7.32 7.79
N LYS A 6 10.59 -8.17 8.76
CA LYS A 6 11.41 -7.76 9.89
C LYS A 6 12.76 -7.17 9.43
N LYS A 7 13.40 -7.75 8.41
CA LYS A 7 14.69 -7.25 7.89
C LYS A 7 14.56 -5.92 7.14
N ALA A 8 13.54 -5.73 6.31
CA ALA A 8 13.34 -4.49 5.56
C ALA A 8 13.02 -3.30 6.49
N LEU A 9 12.16 -3.50 7.48
CA LEU A 9 11.82 -2.48 8.48
C LEU A 9 12.96 -2.24 9.49
N PHE A 10 13.74 -3.27 9.84
CA PHE A 10 14.95 -3.12 10.66
C PHE A 10 16.04 -2.30 9.94
N PHE A 11 16.15 -2.42 8.62
CA PHE A 11 17.03 -1.56 7.81
C PHE A 11 16.58 -0.09 7.79
N LEU A 12 15.27 0.17 7.77
CA LEU A 12 14.71 1.53 7.85
C LEU A 12 14.91 2.17 9.23
N TYR A 13 14.81 1.36 10.30
CA TYR A 13 15.13 1.75 11.68
C TYR A 13 16.61 2.10 11.84
N LEU A 14 17.53 1.26 11.37
CA LEU A 14 18.97 1.52 11.41
C LEU A 14 19.42 2.74 10.58
N SER A 15 18.64 3.10 9.55
CA SER A 15 18.94 4.25 8.69
C SER A 15 18.50 5.60 9.27
N ASN A 16 17.98 5.67 10.51
CA ASN A 16 17.48 6.89 11.16
C ASN A 16 16.39 7.64 10.37
N LYS A 17 15.69 6.96 9.45
CA LYS A 17 14.63 7.59 8.61
C LYS A 17 13.23 7.43 9.17
N CYS A 18 13.03 6.59 10.20
CA CYS A 18 11.78 6.56 10.94
C CYS A 18 11.95 5.89 12.32
N SER A 19 11.35 6.52 13.33
CA SER A 19 11.39 6.06 14.73
C SER A 19 10.34 4.99 15.06
N TYR A 20 9.43 4.68 14.13
CA TYR A 20 8.30 3.79 14.40
C TYR A 20 8.68 2.31 14.33
N THR A 21 8.29 1.57 15.37
CA THR A 21 8.35 0.12 15.41
C THR A 21 7.30 -0.50 14.47
N MET A 22 7.53 -1.74 14.03
CA MET A 22 6.55 -2.50 13.21
C MET A 22 5.16 -2.56 13.87
N TYR A 23 5.12 -2.62 15.20
CA TYR A 23 3.87 -2.62 15.97
C TYR A 23 3.14 -1.28 15.87
N GLU A 24 3.86 -0.16 15.93
CA GLU A 24 3.28 1.19 15.80
C GLU A 24 2.76 1.47 14.39
N VAL A 25 3.46 1.02 13.34
CA VAL A 25 2.96 1.12 11.97
C VAL A 25 1.70 0.27 11.78
N MET A 26 1.65 -0.91 12.40
CA MET A 26 0.47 -1.79 12.35
C MET A 26 -0.71 -1.23 13.15
N THR A 27 -0.48 -0.55 14.29
CA THR A 27 -1.56 0.05 15.09
C THR A 27 -2.03 1.41 14.57
N MET A 28 -1.20 2.15 13.84
CA MET A 28 -1.58 3.41 13.19
C MET A 28 -2.17 3.22 11.79
N SER A 29 -1.99 2.05 11.20
CA SER A 29 -2.54 1.66 9.91
C SER A 29 -4.02 1.32 10.05
N MET A 30 -4.90 2.05 9.35
CA MET A 30 -6.31 1.65 9.20
C MET A 30 -6.49 0.38 8.36
N ILE A 31 -5.41 -0.20 7.82
CA ILE A 31 -5.43 -1.47 7.08
C ILE A 31 -5.45 -2.64 8.05
N SER A 32 -6.35 -3.59 7.82
CA SER A 32 -6.54 -4.77 8.66
C SER A 32 -5.23 -5.56 8.83
N PRO A 33 -4.89 -6.02 10.05
CA PRO A 33 -3.63 -6.72 10.34
C PRO A 33 -3.44 -7.99 9.51
N ASP A 34 -4.54 -8.65 9.12
CA ASP A 34 -4.50 -9.84 8.27
C ASP A 34 -4.15 -9.52 6.81
N SER A 35 -4.30 -8.27 6.40
CA SER A 35 -4.15 -7.82 5.01
C SER A 35 -2.92 -6.92 4.80
N VAL A 36 -2.36 -6.34 5.87
CA VAL A 36 -1.22 -5.42 5.81
C VAL A 36 0.03 -6.09 5.21
N GLU A 37 0.35 -7.32 5.60
CA GLU A 37 1.51 -8.04 5.03
C GLU A 37 1.35 -8.26 3.52
N LEU A 38 0.16 -8.66 3.09
CA LEU A 38 -0.12 -8.91 1.68
C LEU A 38 -0.08 -7.63 0.85
N PHE A 39 -0.62 -6.53 1.39
CA PHE A 39 -0.56 -5.22 0.76
C PHE A 39 0.88 -4.76 0.55
N TYR A 40 1.72 -4.77 1.60
CA TYR A 40 3.11 -4.32 1.52
C TYR A 40 3.93 -5.16 0.54
N ARG A 41 3.81 -6.50 0.60
CA ARG A 41 4.50 -7.38 -0.36
C ARG A 41 4.08 -7.09 -1.80
N THR A 42 2.80 -6.83 -2.02
CA THR A 42 2.29 -6.51 -3.36
C THR A 42 2.84 -5.17 -3.84
N TYR A 43 2.86 -4.14 -2.98
CA TYR A 43 3.44 -2.84 -3.28
C TYR A 43 4.93 -2.94 -3.65
N ASP A 44 5.75 -3.57 -2.81
CA ASP A 44 7.20 -3.70 -3.01
C ASP A 44 7.54 -4.49 -4.29
N SER A 45 6.67 -5.42 -4.70
CA SER A 45 6.85 -6.18 -5.94
C SER A 45 6.58 -5.37 -7.21
N LEU A 46 5.90 -4.22 -7.09
CA LEU A 46 5.40 -3.44 -8.22
C LEU A 46 6.08 -2.08 -8.35
N VAL A 47 6.42 -1.46 -7.23
CA VAL A 47 6.99 -0.11 -7.19
C VAL A 47 8.51 -0.20 -7.31
N LYS A 48 9.06 0.56 -8.25
CA LYS A 48 10.51 0.63 -8.47
C LYS A 48 11.21 1.64 -7.56
N ASP A 49 10.45 2.58 -6.99
CA ASP A 49 10.97 3.59 -6.06
C ASP A 49 11.26 2.97 -4.69
N SER A 50 12.37 3.39 -4.09
CA SER A 50 12.79 2.99 -2.75
C SER A 50 12.02 3.68 -1.62
N LEU A 51 10.98 4.47 -1.94
CA LEU A 51 10.25 5.23 -0.93
C LEU A 51 9.43 4.27 -0.07
N PRO A 52 9.66 4.24 1.26
CA PRO A 52 8.98 3.28 2.12
C PRO A 52 7.49 3.62 2.22
N LEU A 53 6.64 2.69 1.78
CA LEU A 53 5.18 2.79 1.87
C LEU A 53 4.70 3.13 3.30
N ALA A 54 5.41 2.64 4.31
CA ALA A 54 5.15 2.92 5.72
C ALA A 54 5.16 4.42 6.07
N LEU A 55 5.96 5.23 5.38
CA LEU A 55 6.02 6.68 5.63
C LEU A 55 4.80 7.42 5.07
N CYS A 56 4.16 6.87 4.05
CA CYS A 56 3.06 7.52 3.34
C CYS A 56 1.69 6.92 3.67
N LEU A 57 1.63 5.87 4.49
CA LEU A 57 0.41 5.11 4.74
C LEU A 57 -0.74 6.00 5.25
N ASN A 58 -0.46 6.84 6.25
CA ASN A 58 -1.45 7.75 6.83
C ASN A 58 -1.95 8.78 5.82
N GLN A 59 -1.08 9.24 4.90
CA GLN A 59 -1.46 10.17 3.85
C GLN A 59 -2.33 9.49 2.79
N ILE A 60 -2.02 8.23 2.48
CA ILE A 60 -2.80 7.41 1.53
C ILE A 60 -4.21 7.20 2.08
N THR A 61 -4.35 6.76 3.33
CA THR A 61 -5.65 6.50 3.94
C THR A 61 -6.46 7.80 4.09
N ALA A 62 -5.85 8.88 4.58
CA ALA A 62 -6.52 10.18 4.70
C ALA A 62 -7.02 10.70 3.33
N LYS A 63 -6.24 10.50 2.27
CA LYS A 63 -6.65 10.89 0.91
C LYS A 63 -7.77 9.98 0.38
N MET A 64 -7.76 8.69 0.70
CA MET A 64 -8.85 7.77 0.36
C MET A 64 -10.17 8.16 1.06
N ASP A 65 -10.09 8.55 2.33
CA ASP A 65 -11.25 9.02 3.10
C ASP A 65 -11.78 10.36 2.58
N ALA A 66 -10.88 11.32 2.28
CA ALA A 66 -11.27 12.63 1.76
C ALA A 66 -11.92 12.57 0.36
N GLU A 67 -11.55 11.56 -0.45
CA GLU A 67 -12.09 11.35 -1.79
C GLU A 67 -13.21 10.29 -1.84
N ASP A 68 -13.67 9.79 -0.69
CA ASP A 68 -14.67 8.72 -0.56
C ASP A 68 -14.44 7.54 -1.52
N ARG A 69 -13.21 7.01 -1.49
CA ARG A 69 -12.81 5.89 -2.35
C ARG A 69 -12.15 4.76 -1.56
N ASP A 70 -12.30 3.56 -2.10
CA ASP A 70 -11.76 2.34 -1.51
C ASP A 70 -10.54 1.80 -2.27
N TYR A 71 -9.83 2.68 -2.98
CA TYR A 71 -8.63 2.28 -3.71
C TYR A 71 -7.52 3.32 -3.64
N PHE A 72 -6.29 2.82 -3.72
CA PHE A 72 -5.06 3.60 -3.86
C PHE A 72 -4.46 3.39 -5.24
N VAL A 73 -4.01 4.45 -5.91
CA VAL A 73 -3.48 4.39 -7.28
C VAL A 73 -1.98 4.61 -7.29
N ILE A 74 -1.27 3.71 -7.98
CA ILE A 74 0.14 3.89 -8.34
C ILE A 74 0.23 4.19 -9.84
N PRO A 75 0.77 5.36 -10.22
CA PRO A 75 0.96 5.70 -11.62
C PRO A 75 1.88 4.71 -12.34
N ALA A 76 1.57 4.45 -13.61
CA ALA A 76 2.34 3.57 -14.49
C ALA A 76 3.85 3.89 -14.50
N VAL A 77 4.18 5.19 -14.46
CA VAL A 77 5.57 5.72 -14.39
C VAL A 77 6.37 5.14 -13.21
N LYS A 78 5.74 4.92 -12.06
CA LYS A 78 6.41 4.44 -10.83
C LYS A 78 6.61 2.92 -10.79
N THR A 79 5.93 2.20 -11.68
CA THR A 79 5.99 0.73 -11.75
C THR A 79 6.72 0.22 -12.99
N GLY A 80 7.04 1.13 -13.93
CA GLY A 80 7.54 0.77 -15.25
C GLY A 80 6.54 -0.05 -16.08
N ARG A 81 5.25 0.00 -15.74
CA ARG A 81 4.17 -0.62 -16.51
C ARG A 81 3.54 0.40 -17.46
N LYS A 82 2.66 -0.07 -18.34
CA LYS A 82 1.91 0.77 -19.30
C LYS A 82 0.62 1.36 -18.74
N LYS A 83 0.12 0.81 -17.63
CA LYS A 83 -1.16 1.21 -17.02
C LYS A 83 -0.97 1.44 -15.53
N ASP A 84 -1.76 2.34 -14.99
CA ASP A 84 -1.83 2.58 -13.55
C ASP A 84 -2.33 1.33 -12.84
N ILE A 85 -1.83 1.12 -11.62
CA ILE A 85 -2.22 0.01 -10.76
C ILE A 85 -3.09 0.56 -9.64
N TYR A 86 -4.24 -0.07 -9.44
CA TYR A 86 -5.21 0.27 -8.41
C TYR A 86 -5.13 -0.83 -7.35
N PHE A 87 -4.79 -0.45 -6.12
CA PHE A 87 -4.84 -1.31 -4.94
C PHE A 87 -6.21 -1.17 -4.33
N GLN A 88 -7.02 -2.23 -4.42
CA GLN A 88 -8.40 -2.23 -3.97
C GLN A 88 -8.49 -2.67 -2.51
N PHE A 89 -9.32 -1.96 -1.76
CA PHE A 89 -9.67 -2.24 -0.38
C PHE A 89 -11.17 -2.44 -0.26
N GLU A 90 -11.57 -3.06 0.84
CA GLU A 90 -12.95 -3.15 1.31
C GLU A 90 -13.00 -2.57 2.73
N ARG A 91 -13.94 -1.68 3.02
CA ARG A 91 -14.15 -1.14 4.37
C ARG A 91 -14.98 -2.11 5.19
N LYS A 92 -14.42 -2.63 6.27
CA LYS A 92 -15.10 -3.56 7.18
C LYS A 92 -14.66 -3.28 8.62
N ASN A 93 -15.62 -3.09 9.53
CA ASN A 93 -15.35 -2.86 10.96
C ASN A 93 -14.36 -1.70 11.23
N ASN A 94 -14.49 -0.59 10.49
CA ASN A 94 -13.56 0.55 10.52
C ASN A 94 -12.11 0.22 10.08
N GLU A 95 -11.90 -0.94 9.44
CA GLU A 95 -10.63 -1.33 8.84
C GLU A 95 -10.74 -1.36 7.30
N LEU A 96 -9.60 -1.17 6.63
CA LEU A 96 -9.40 -1.39 5.21
C LEU A 96 -8.82 -2.79 5.00
N VAL A 97 -9.59 -3.67 4.38
CA VAL A 97 -9.15 -5.02 4.04
C VAL A 97 -8.64 -5.01 2.60
N PHE A 98 -7.34 -5.29 2.40
CA PHE A 98 -6.78 -5.36 1.04
C PHE A 98 -7.36 -6.54 0.25
N LYS A 99 -7.95 -6.25 -0.91
CA LYS A 99 -8.61 -7.25 -1.79
C LYS A 99 -7.76 -7.66 -2.99
N GLY A 100 -6.71 -6.90 -3.29
CA GLY A 100 -5.81 -7.17 -4.41
C GLY A 100 -5.62 -5.95 -5.30
N ILE A 101 -5.01 -6.17 -6.46
CA ILE A 101 -4.77 -5.13 -7.45
C ILE A 101 -5.65 -5.32 -8.69
N HIS A 102 -6.00 -4.23 -9.33
CA HIS A 102 -6.49 -4.24 -10.70
C HIS A 102 -5.84 -3.12 -11.51
N THR A 103 -5.89 -3.25 -12.82
CA THR A 103 -5.61 -2.14 -13.73
C THR A 103 -6.94 -1.79 -14.36
N ARG A 104 -7.26 -0.50 -14.50
CA ARG A 104 -8.43 -0.09 -15.29
C ARG A 104 -8.34 -0.79 -16.66
N ARG A 105 -9.28 -1.71 -16.94
CA ARG A 105 -9.49 -2.12 -18.32
C ARG A 105 -9.84 -0.83 -19.04
N THR A 106 -9.14 -0.54 -20.13
CA THR A 106 -9.71 0.38 -21.12
C THR A 106 -11.11 -0.18 -21.35
N ALA A 107 -12.15 0.64 -21.23
CA ALA A 107 -13.47 0.17 -21.64
C ALA A 107 -13.30 -0.28 -23.10
N ASP A 108 -13.29 -1.59 -23.32
CA ASP A 108 -13.38 -2.15 -24.66
C ASP A 108 -14.80 -1.79 -25.11
N GLY A 109 -14.92 -0.70 -25.88
CA GLY A 109 -16.18 -0.23 -26.45
C GLY A 109 -16.61 1.15 -25.98
N ILE A 110 -16.01 2.19 -26.56
CA ILE A 110 -16.80 3.32 -27.06
C ILE A 110 -16.68 3.24 -28.58
N ALA A 111 -17.85 3.24 -29.22
CA ALA A 111 -18.11 3.03 -30.64
C ALA A 111 -17.24 3.84 -31.62
#